data_AF-A0A0E3QD72-F1
#
_entry.id   AF-A0A0E3QD72-F1
#
_cell.length_a   1.000
_cell.length_b   1.000
_cell.length_c   1.000
_cell.angle_alpha   90.00
_cell.angle_beta   90.00
_cell.angle_gamma   90.00
#
_symmetry.space_group_name_H-M   'P 1'
#
loop_
_entity.id
_entity.type
_entity.pdbx_description
1 polymer ?
#
loop_
_entity_poly.entity_id
_entity_poly.type
_entity_poly.pdbx_seq_one_letter_code
_entity_poly.pdbx_strand_id
1 'polypeptide(L)'
;MEKNWDSRGTAKSYSDKSRSNSRKSQNCSENLIVSQEGQITERFTKAVNQLGAIDQKGNPALEIRLGGIYALERIANESEKDYWPIIEVLTAYIRKNSNYKEIPDAEEASLDIQAILNVIKRRKSFFTNGESIGLDLQKTLLRKVDLNGVHLERADINGAHLEGANLKGANLKGAHLRGAHLKEANLEGANLEKADLNGANLEGTELNFVHLEEAYLLNAHFEGAYLLGASLEKAYFKGASLEGAHLLGANLKGAKNLSLYQLSKVNTLYKATLDEKLLEPLKEQFPILFEKCKIILEVTEVPETE
;
A
#
# COMPACT_ATOMS: atom_id res chain seq x y z
N MET A 1 -7.57 58.46 -64.89
CA MET A 1 -6.71 58.64 -63.69
C MET A 1 -7.06 57.54 -62.70
N GLU A 2 -6.43 56.37 -62.84
CA GLU A 2 -6.59 55.26 -61.91
C GLU A 2 -5.81 55.56 -60.61
N LYS A 3 -6.50 55.46 -59.47
CA LYS A 3 -5.88 55.58 -58.15
C LYS A 3 -5.22 54.25 -57.79
N ASN A 4 -3.90 54.22 -57.79
CA ASN A 4 -3.12 53.12 -57.19
C ASN A 4 -3.43 53.01 -55.69
N TRP A 5 -4.02 51.88 -55.27
CA TRP A 5 -4.17 51.49 -53.87
C TRP A 5 -2.90 50.76 -53.42
N ASP A 6 -2.14 51.36 -52.52
CA ASP A 6 -0.91 50.80 -51.97
C ASP A 6 -1.23 49.69 -50.95
N SER A 7 -1.18 48.44 -51.41
CA SER A 7 -1.49 47.24 -50.63
C SER A 7 -0.32 46.75 -49.74
N ARG A 8 0.85 47.41 -49.78
CA ARG A 8 2.04 46.99 -49.01
C ARG A 8 2.08 47.57 -47.59
N GLY A 9 1.54 48.78 -47.38
CA GLY A 9 1.48 49.42 -46.06
C GLY A 9 0.49 48.76 -45.10
N THR A 10 -0.62 48.23 -45.63
CA THR A 10 -1.66 47.56 -44.84
C THR A 10 -1.19 46.21 -44.32
N ALA A 11 -0.62 45.35 -45.18
CA ALA A 11 -0.14 44.01 -44.82
C ALA A 11 0.90 44.01 -43.68
N LYS A 12 1.84 44.98 -43.68
CA LYS A 12 2.87 45.10 -42.62
C LYS A 12 2.25 45.49 -41.28
N SER A 13 1.31 46.44 -41.27
CA SER A 13 0.62 46.89 -40.05
C SER A 13 -0.28 45.81 -39.43
N TYR A 14 -0.89 44.95 -40.26
CA TYR A 14 -1.65 43.80 -39.79
C TYR A 14 -0.74 42.75 -39.14
N SER A 15 0.45 42.52 -39.70
CA SER A 15 1.43 41.57 -39.13
C SER A 15 2.03 42.03 -37.80
N ASP A 16 2.24 43.34 -37.62
CA ASP A 16 2.77 43.90 -36.38
C ASP A 16 1.69 43.96 -35.28
N LYS A 17 0.43 44.24 -35.64
CA LYS A 17 -0.71 44.13 -34.73
C LYS A 17 -0.98 42.69 -34.29
N SER A 18 -0.87 41.71 -35.18
CA SER A 18 -1.06 40.29 -34.82
C SER A 18 0.08 39.77 -33.94
N ARG A 19 1.33 40.19 -34.18
CA ARG A 19 2.48 39.92 -33.30
C ARG A 19 2.36 40.60 -31.93
N SER A 20 1.86 41.82 -31.87
CA SER A 20 1.60 42.53 -30.60
C SER A 20 0.48 41.89 -29.80
N ASN A 21 -0.62 41.49 -30.46
CA ASN A 21 -1.74 40.81 -29.81
C ASN A 21 -1.38 39.40 -29.34
N SER A 22 -0.59 38.63 -30.10
CA SER A 22 -0.09 37.33 -29.65
C SER A 22 0.83 37.46 -28.43
N ARG A 23 1.77 38.43 -28.43
CA ARG A 23 2.60 38.70 -27.25
C ARG A 23 1.79 39.13 -26.03
N LYS A 24 0.78 40.00 -26.19
CA LYS A 24 -0.10 40.39 -25.08
C LYS A 24 -0.93 39.22 -24.56
N SER A 25 -1.44 38.37 -25.44
CA SER A 25 -2.17 37.15 -25.06
C SER A 25 -1.25 36.20 -24.29
N GLN A 26 -0.01 36.02 -24.77
CA GLN A 26 0.98 35.15 -24.14
C GLN A 26 1.39 35.66 -22.76
N ASN A 27 1.68 36.96 -22.62
CA ASN A 27 1.97 37.58 -21.32
C ASN A 27 0.77 37.49 -20.35
N CYS A 28 -0.46 37.61 -20.85
CA CYS A 28 -1.66 37.46 -20.03
C CYS A 28 -1.80 36.02 -19.52
N SER A 29 -1.58 35.04 -20.39
CA SER A 29 -1.56 33.62 -20.02
C SER A 29 -0.44 33.31 -19.02
N GLU A 30 0.77 33.83 -19.22
CA GLU A 30 1.89 33.66 -18.28
C GLU A 30 1.59 34.27 -16.90
N ASN A 31 1.03 35.48 -16.85
CA ASN A 31 0.63 36.12 -15.59
C ASN A 31 -0.47 35.34 -14.86
N LEU A 32 -1.42 34.74 -15.60
CA LEU A 32 -2.47 33.91 -15.02
C LEU A 32 -1.87 32.64 -14.39
N ILE A 33 -0.92 32.00 -15.06
CA ILE A 33 -0.21 30.81 -14.55
C ILE A 33 0.53 31.16 -13.26
N VAL A 34 1.31 32.23 -13.24
CA VAL A 34 2.06 32.67 -12.04
C VAL A 34 1.11 32.98 -10.87
N SER A 35 -0.03 33.61 -11.14
CA SER A 35 -1.05 33.89 -10.12
C SER A 35 -1.68 32.60 -9.56
N GLN A 36 -2.00 31.64 -10.42
CA GLN A 36 -2.54 30.33 -10.02
C GLN A 36 -1.52 29.52 -9.19
N GLU A 37 -0.25 29.49 -9.60
CA GLU A 37 0.83 28.85 -8.85
C GLU A 37 1.02 29.50 -7.46
N GLY A 38 0.93 30.82 -7.39
CA GLY A 38 0.96 31.56 -6.12
C GLY A 38 -0.17 31.15 -5.17
N GLN A 39 -1.40 31.04 -5.67
CA GLN A 39 -2.57 30.61 -4.89
C GLN A 39 -2.46 29.14 -4.43
N ILE A 40 -1.90 28.26 -5.25
CA ILE A 40 -1.64 26.86 -4.86
C ILE A 40 -0.63 26.83 -3.71
N THR A 41 0.47 27.57 -3.84
CA THR A 41 1.55 27.62 -2.83
C THR A 41 1.03 28.13 -1.48
N GLU A 42 0.18 29.16 -1.47
CA GLU A 42 -0.43 29.69 -0.25
C GLU A 42 -1.37 28.67 0.41
N ARG A 43 -2.25 28.04 -0.37
CA ARG A 43 -3.17 27.00 0.12
C ARG A 43 -2.40 25.78 0.67
N PHE A 44 -1.33 25.37 -0.01
CA PHE A 44 -0.46 24.28 0.44
C PHE A 44 0.19 24.61 1.77
N THR A 45 0.84 25.77 1.90
CA THR A 45 1.50 26.20 3.14
C THR A 45 0.52 26.25 4.31
N LYS A 46 -0.69 26.79 4.08
CA LYS A 46 -1.75 26.84 5.09
C LYS A 46 -2.19 25.44 5.52
N ALA A 47 -2.39 24.52 4.56
CA ALA A 47 -2.82 23.16 4.85
C ALA A 47 -1.74 22.36 5.61
N VAL A 48 -0.45 22.54 5.28
CA VAL A 48 0.67 21.93 6.02
C VAL A 48 0.72 22.45 7.46
N ASN A 49 0.54 23.75 7.68
CA ASN A 49 0.51 24.32 9.04
C ASN A 49 -0.64 23.74 9.88
N GLN A 50 -1.78 23.42 9.25
CA GLN A 50 -2.92 22.81 9.94
C GLN A 50 -2.64 21.40 10.45
N LEU A 51 -1.70 20.66 9.84
CA LEU A 51 -1.32 19.31 10.30
C LEU A 51 -0.77 19.32 11.74
N GLY A 52 -0.09 20.39 12.14
CA GLY A 52 0.47 20.55 13.48
C GLY A 52 -0.49 21.13 14.52
N ALA A 53 -1.75 21.39 14.17
CA ALA A 53 -2.67 22.11 15.05
C ALA A 53 -2.93 21.38 16.37
N ILE A 54 -2.94 22.11 17.47
CA ILE A 54 -3.23 21.60 18.82
C ILE A 54 -4.31 22.46 19.49
N ASP A 55 -5.08 21.85 20.39
CA ASP A 55 -6.06 22.54 21.22
C ASP A 55 -5.38 23.30 22.37
N GLN A 56 -6.16 23.98 23.21
CA GLN A 56 -5.66 24.73 24.36
C GLN A 56 -4.98 23.85 25.43
N LYS A 57 -5.22 22.53 25.40
CA LYS A 57 -4.65 21.54 26.32
C LYS A 57 -3.41 20.85 25.72
N GLY A 58 -3.01 21.20 24.49
CA GLY A 58 -1.89 20.59 23.78
C GLY A 58 -2.22 19.29 23.05
N ASN A 59 -3.50 18.88 23.01
CA ASN A 59 -3.91 17.70 22.26
C ASN A 59 -4.04 18.03 20.77
N PRO A 60 -3.93 17.04 19.87
CA PRO A 60 -4.28 17.21 18.46
C PRO A 60 -5.65 17.87 18.25
N ALA A 61 -5.67 19.05 17.61
CA ALA A 61 -6.93 19.69 17.19
C ALA A 61 -7.46 19.01 15.92
N LEU A 62 -8.11 17.86 16.11
CA LEU A 62 -8.46 16.93 15.03
C LEU A 62 -9.25 17.59 13.90
N GLU A 63 -10.22 18.46 14.19
CA GLU A 63 -11.03 19.13 13.15
C GLU A 63 -10.16 19.98 12.23
N ILE A 64 -9.16 20.67 12.79
CA ILE A 64 -8.22 21.50 12.03
C ILE A 64 -7.26 20.63 11.23
N ARG A 65 -6.71 19.57 11.85
CA ARG A 65 -5.79 18.64 11.19
C ARG A 65 -6.44 17.93 10.01
N LEU A 66 -7.65 17.42 10.19
CA LEU A 66 -8.44 16.78 9.13
C LEU A 66 -8.72 17.77 7.99
N GLY A 67 -9.06 19.02 8.32
CA GLY A 67 -9.20 20.09 7.32
C GLY A 67 -7.93 20.29 6.48
N GLY A 68 -6.76 20.27 7.13
CA GLY A 68 -5.45 20.34 6.46
C GLY A 68 -5.17 19.14 5.55
N ILE A 69 -5.43 17.92 6.03
CA ILE A 69 -5.23 16.68 5.27
C ILE A 69 -6.07 16.67 3.99
N TYR A 70 -7.36 16.97 4.08
CA TYR A 70 -8.24 16.97 2.91
C TYR A 70 -8.02 18.18 2.01
N ALA A 71 -7.54 19.31 2.55
CA ALA A 71 -7.07 20.42 1.72
C ALA A 71 -5.84 20.02 0.89
N LEU A 72 -4.89 19.29 1.48
CA LEU A 72 -3.75 18.73 0.76
C LEU A 72 -4.18 17.74 -0.34
N GLU A 73 -5.09 16.81 -0.03
CA GLU A 73 -5.65 15.90 -1.05
C GLU A 73 -6.28 16.66 -2.23
N ARG A 74 -7.03 17.74 -1.93
CA ARG A 74 -7.62 18.57 -2.99
C ARG A 74 -6.55 19.26 -3.83
N ILE A 75 -5.53 19.85 -3.20
CA ILE A 75 -4.43 20.51 -3.93
C ILE A 75 -3.68 19.51 -4.80
N ALA A 76 -3.41 18.30 -4.30
CA ALA A 76 -2.77 17.25 -5.09
C ALA A 76 -3.59 16.92 -6.35
N ASN A 77 -4.91 16.86 -6.24
CA ASN A 77 -5.79 16.63 -7.40
C ASN A 77 -5.88 17.82 -8.37
N GLU A 78 -5.56 19.04 -7.92
CA GLU A 78 -5.56 20.25 -8.74
C GLU A 78 -4.21 20.52 -9.44
N SER A 79 -3.11 19.98 -8.91
CA SER A 79 -1.74 20.24 -9.40
C SER A 79 -0.92 18.94 -9.51
N GLU A 80 -0.69 18.48 -10.75
CA GLU A 80 0.18 17.32 -11.01
C GLU A 80 1.60 17.52 -10.50
N LYS A 81 2.10 18.76 -10.57
CA LYS A 81 3.43 19.15 -10.09
C LYS A 81 3.58 18.99 -8.58
N ASP A 82 2.52 19.29 -7.82
CA ASP A 82 2.53 19.23 -6.34
C ASP A 82 2.02 17.89 -5.79
N TYR A 83 1.47 17.03 -6.65
CA TYR A 83 0.89 15.75 -6.28
C TYR A 83 1.83 14.91 -5.41
N TRP A 84 3.03 14.60 -5.92
CA TRP A 84 4.00 13.77 -5.21
C TRP A 84 4.57 14.43 -3.96
N PRO A 85 5.01 15.71 -4.00
CA PRO A 85 5.41 16.43 -2.79
C PRO A 85 4.36 16.37 -1.68
N ILE A 86 3.07 16.46 -2.03
CA ILE A 86 1.97 16.33 -1.06
C ILE A 86 1.92 14.92 -0.47
N ILE A 87 1.96 13.88 -1.30
CA ILE A 87 1.96 12.49 -0.82
C ILE A 87 3.19 12.21 0.07
N GLU A 88 4.36 12.77 -0.26
CA GLU A 88 5.57 12.67 0.55
C GLU A 88 5.43 13.38 1.90
N VAL A 89 4.86 14.59 1.94
CA VAL A 89 4.59 15.32 3.19
C VAL A 89 3.64 14.53 4.08
N LEU A 90 2.56 14.00 3.50
CA LEU A 90 1.59 13.16 4.22
C LEU A 90 2.23 11.87 4.75
N THR A 91 3.07 11.21 3.95
CA THR A 91 3.79 9.99 4.35
C THR A 91 4.84 10.29 5.44
N ALA A 92 5.54 11.41 5.34
CA ALA A 92 6.47 11.88 6.37
C ALA A 92 5.75 12.25 7.67
N TYR A 93 4.54 12.82 7.58
CA TYR A 93 3.70 13.07 8.74
C TYR A 93 3.36 11.77 9.46
N ILE A 94 3.00 10.70 8.72
CA ILE A 94 2.77 9.39 9.32
C ILE A 94 4.00 8.93 10.10
N ARG A 95 5.17 8.88 9.45
CA ARG A 95 6.43 8.46 10.10
C ARG A 95 6.74 9.24 11.36
N LYS A 96 6.54 10.56 11.35
CA LYS A 96 6.81 11.43 12.50
C LYS A 96 5.83 11.19 13.66
N ASN A 97 4.55 11.03 13.39
CA ASN A 97 3.50 11.00 14.42
C ASN A 97 3.05 9.58 14.80
N SER A 98 3.64 8.56 14.18
CA SER A 98 3.39 7.15 14.50
C SER A 98 4.70 6.38 14.77
N ASN A 99 5.77 7.06 15.18
CA ASN A 99 7.01 6.37 15.51
C ASN A 99 6.82 5.48 16.75
N TYR A 100 6.82 4.15 16.58
CA TYR A 100 6.50 3.23 17.67
C TYR A 100 7.42 3.40 18.89
N LYS A 101 8.67 3.86 18.68
CA LYS A 101 9.63 4.07 19.78
C LYS A 101 9.21 5.18 20.73
N GLU A 102 8.43 6.14 20.23
CA GLU A 102 7.96 7.29 21.00
C GLU A 102 6.63 6.99 21.70
N ILE A 103 5.85 6.04 21.16
CA ILE A 103 4.50 5.67 21.63
C ILE A 103 4.30 4.14 21.69
N PRO A 104 5.12 3.38 22.45
CA PRO A 104 5.10 1.91 22.40
C PRO A 104 3.79 1.28 22.91
N ASP A 105 3.11 1.98 23.82
CA ASP A 105 1.88 1.51 24.47
C ASP A 105 0.60 1.88 23.68
N ALA A 106 0.73 2.56 22.53
CA ALA A 106 -0.43 2.90 21.73
C ALA A 106 -1.07 1.63 21.13
N GLU A 107 -2.35 1.44 21.43
CA GLU A 107 -3.13 0.29 20.96
C GLU A 107 -3.56 0.44 19.49
N GLU A 108 -3.73 1.68 19.02
CA GLU A 108 -4.30 2.00 17.70
C GLU A 108 -3.65 3.27 17.13
N ALA A 109 -3.66 3.38 15.80
CA ALA A 109 -3.24 4.61 15.13
C ALA A 109 -4.25 5.74 15.34
N SER A 110 -3.78 6.99 15.36
CA SER A 110 -4.64 8.16 15.53
C SER A 110 -5.52 8.44 14.30
N LEU A 111 -6.62 9.18 14.51
CA LEU A 111 -7.60 9.47 13.46
C LEU A 111 -7.03 10.29 12.28
N ASP A 112 -6.07 11.16 12.54
CA ASP A 112 -5.36 11.90 11.50
C ASP A 112 -4.46 10.98 10.66
N ILE A 113 -3.81 9.97 11.27
CA ILE A 113 -3.06 8.93 10.54
C ILE A 113 -4.01 8.15 9.63
N GLN A 114 -5.15 7.67 10.14
CA GLN A 114 -6.14 6.96 9.31
C GLN A 114 -6.68 7.85 8.18
N ALA A 115 -6.91 9.14 8.43
CA ALA A 115 -7.33 10.08 7.39
C ALA A 115 -6.29 10.22 6.28
N ILE A 116 -5.00 10.24 6.61
CA ILE A 116 -3.93 10.26 5.63
C ILE A 116 -3.86 8.94 4.85
N LEU A 117 -4.00 7.79 5.52
CA LEU A 117 -4.06 6.49 4.85
C LEU A 117 -5.24 6.42 3.87
N ASN A 118 -6.37 7.05 4.20
CA ASN A 118 -7.51 7.16 3.28
C ASN A 118 -7.18 8.00 2.03
N VAL A 119 -6.39 9.07 2.16
CA VAL A 119 -5.87 9.84 1.01
C VAL A 119 -4.95 8.95 0.16
N ILE A 120 -4.03 8.22 0.80
CA ILE A 120 -3.11 7.29 0.14
C ILE A 120 -3.88 6.20 -0.61
N LYS A 121 -4.94 5.64 -0.02
CA LYS A 121 -5.82 4.64 -0.66
C LYS A 121 -6.47 5.15 -1.96
N ARG A 122 -6.75 6.45 -2.05
CA ARG A 122 -7.34 7.09 -3.25
C ARG A 122 -6.31 7.67 -4.21
N ARG A 123 -5.02 7.40 -4.00
CA ARG A 123 -3.97 7.94 -4.86
C ARG A 123 -4.10 7.43 -6.30
N LYS A 124 -3.95 8.31 -7.28
CA LYS A 124 -4.14 8.05 -8.72
C LYS A 124 -2.85 7.68 -9.43
N SER A 125 -1.70 8.12 -8.88
CA SER A 125 -0.40 7.86 -9.46
C SER A 125 0.45 7.02 -8.52
N PHE A 126 1.17 6.08 -9.12
CA PHE A 126 2.15 5.22 -8.46
C PHE A 126 3.56 5.44 -9.01
N PHE A 127 3.72 6.42 -9.91
CA PHE A 127 4.95 6.72 -10.64
C PHE A 127 5.28 8.22 -10.60
N THR A 128 6.56 8.56 -10.44
CA THR A 128 7.12 9.88 -10.79
C THR A 128 8.15 9.68 -11.89
N ASN A 129 8.17 10.52 -12.93
CA ASN A 129 9.17 10.47 -13.99
C ASN A 129 9.39 9.07 -14.62
N GLY A 130 8.35 8.21 -14.62
CA GLY A 130 8.43 6.84 -15.12
C GLY A 130 8.93 5.79 -14.11
N GLU A 131 9.34 6.17 -12.91
CA GLU A 131 9.74 5.26 -11.84
C GLU A 131 8.63 5.09 -10.81
N SER A 132 8.35 3.84 -10.42
CA SER A 132 7.41 3.55 -9.34
C SER A 132 8.02 3.95 -8.01
N ILE A 133 7.37 4.86 -7.27
CA ILE A 133 7.79 5.25 -5.91
C ILE A 133 7.03 4.40 -4.89
N GLY A 134 7.77 3.56 -4.17
CA GLY A 134 7.27 2.94 -2.95
C GLY A 134 7.14 3.98 -1.82
N LEU A 135 6.04 3.93 -1.07
CA LEU A 135 5.87 4.78 0.10
C LEU A 135 6.82 4.33 1.22
N ASP A 136 7.43 5.28 1.94
CA ASP A 136 8.21 4.99 3.14
C ASP A 136 7.34 5.07 4.40
N LEU A 137 6.93 3.92 4.91
CA LEU A 137 6.14 3.71 6.12
C LEU A 137 6.92 2.87 7.15
N GLN A 138 8.25 2.84 7.08
CA GLN A 138 9.06 2.02 7.96
C GLN A 138 8.87 2.41 9.44
N LYS A 139 8.86 1.42 10.33
CA LYS A 139 8.82 1.60 11.81
C LYS A 139 7.66 2.47 12.32
N THR A 140 6.56 2.51 11.55
CA THR A 140 5.34 3.21 11.91
C THR A 140 4.44 2.34 12.79
N LEU A 141 3.60 2.97 13.61
CA LEU A 141 2.55 2.36 14.42
C LEU A 141 1.23 2.54 13.69
N LEU A 142 0.82 1.48 13.01
CA LEU A 142 -0.36 1.37 12.17
C LEU A 142 -1.25 0.21 12.65
N ARG A 143 -1.36 0.01 13.96
CA ARG A 143 -2.23 -1.01 14.54
C ARG A 143 -3.69 -0.71 14.24
N LYS A 144 -4.44 -1.76 13.87
CA LYS A 144 -5.88 -1.74 13.58
C LYS A 144 -6.33 -0.71 12.54
N VAL A 145 -5.43 -0.22 11.69
CA VAL A 145 -5.79 0.69 10.58
C VAL A 145 -6.60 -0.04 9.51
N ASP A 146 -7.43 0.71 8.78
CA ASP A 146 -8.06 0.24 7.55
C ASP A 146 -7.20 0.60 6.34
N LEU A 147 -6.63 -0.43 5.72
CA LEU A 147 -5.83 -0.42 4.50
C LEU A 147 -6.43 -1.36 3.44
N ASN A 148 -7.73 -1.68 3.52
CA ASN A 148 -8.38 -2.56 2.57
C ASN A 148 -8.20 -2.02 1.13
N GLY A 149 -7.73 -2.86 0.22
CA GLY A 149 -7.51 -2.51 -1.19
C GLY A 149 -6.47 -1.41 -1.41
N VAL A 150 -5.62 -1.09 -0.42
CA VAL A 150 -4.60 -0.06 -0.59
C VAL A 150 -3.54 -0.50 -1.61
N HIS A 151 -3.03 0.46 -2.36
CA HIS A 151 -1.91 0.27 -3.28
C HIS A 151 -0.60 0.68 -2.58
N LEU A 152 0.23 -0.31 -2.24
CA LEU A 152 1.51 -0.19 -1.53
C LEU A 152 2.62 -0.99 -2.25
N GLU A 153 2.54 -1.07 -3.58
CA GLU A 153 3.56 -1.72 -4.40
C GLU A 153 4.94 -1.13 -4.11
N ARG A 154 5.92 -2.00 -3.82
CA ARG A 154 7.30 -1.62 -3.49
C ARG A 154 7.46 -0.67 -2.29
N ALA A 155 6.42 -0.49 -1.47
CA ALA A 155 6.51 0.35 -0.28
C ALA A 155 7.53 -0.24 0.72
N ASP A 156 8.22 0.64 1.44
CA ASP A 156 9.04 0.27 2.59
C ASP A 156 8.19 0.32 3.84
N ILE A 157 7.85 -0.85 4.37
CA ILE A 157 7.04 -1.08 5.56
C ILE A 157 7.87 -1.89 6.56
N ASN A 158 9.20 -1.81 6.48
CA ASN A 158 10.10 -2.58 7.32
C ASN A 158 9.89 -2.22 8.81
N GLY A 159 9.71 -3.24 9.64
CA GLY A 159 9.50 -3.08 11.09
C GLY A 159 8.25 -2.28 11.47
N ALA A 160 7.28 -2.08 10.56
CA ALA A 160 6.03 -1.41 10.92
C ALA A 160 5.17 -2.32 11.81
N HIS A 161 4.39 -1.69 12.69
CA HIS A 161 3.43 -2.32 13.58
C HIS A 161 2.04 -2.25 12.96
N LEU A 162 1.57 -3.36 12.41
CA LEU A 162 0.31 -3.54 11.68
C LEU A 162 -0.57 -4.59 12.37
N GLU A 163 -0.39 -4.82 13.67
CA GLU A 163 -1.17 -5.81 14.41
C GLU A 163 -2.67 -5.47 14.31
N GLY A 164 -3.49 -6.45 13.91
CA GLY A 164 -4.92 -6.29 13.68
C GLY A 164 -5.31 -5.37 12.52
N ALA A 165 -4.39 -4.92 11.67
CA ALA A 165 -4.71 -4.06 10.54
C ALA A 165 -5.54 -4.82 9.48
N ASN A 166 -6.44 -4.11 8.81
CA ASN A 166 -7.19 -4.64 7.67
C ASN A 166 -6.47 -4.31 6.36
N LEU A 167 -5.78 -5.28 5.79
CA LEU A 167 -5.07 -5.24 4.51
C LEU A 167 -5.76 -6.10 3.44
N LYS A 168 -7.04 -6.46 3.63
CA LYS A 168 -7.80 -7.28 2.68
C LYS A 168 -7.71 -6.71 1.27
N GLY A 169 -7.27 -7.53 0.30
CA GLY A 169 -7.11 -7.14 -1.10
C GLY A 169 -6.06 -6.05 -1.37
N ALA A 170 -5.19 -5.72 -0.41
CA ALA A 170 -4.14 -4.74 -0.62
C ALA A 170 -3.12 -5.21 -1.67
N ASN A 171 -2.58 -4.29 -2.47
CA ASN A 171 -1.47 -4.58 -3.38
C ASN A 171 -0.14 -4.20 -2.74
N LEU A 172 0.60 -5.20 -2.26
CA LEU A 172 1.92 -5.12 -1.62
C LEU A 172 3.00 -5.79 -2.49
N LYS A 173 2.77 -5.89 -3.81
CA LYS A 173 3.71 -6.54 -4.73
C LYS A 173 5.10 -5.93 -4.62
N GLY A 174 6.09 -6.77 -4.29
CA GLY A 174 7.47 -6.37 -4.09
C GLY A 174 7.72 -5.41 -2.93
N ALA A 175 6.78 -5.26 -1.99
CA ALA A 175 6.97 -4.42 -0.80
C ALA A 175 8.06 -4.99 0.13
N HIS A 176 8.69 -4.12 0.90
CA HIS A 176 9.65 -4.50 1.94
C HIS A 176 8.96 -4.50 3.31
N LEU A 177 8.78 -5.69 3.88
CA LEU A 177 8.08 -5.97 5.14
C LEU A 177 8.99 -6.72 6.13
N ARG A 178 10.32 -6.52 6.04
CA ARG A 178 11.27 -7.21 6.92
C ARG A 178 10.98 -6.86 8.37
N GLY A 179 10.79 -7.88 9.20
CA GLY A 179 10.48 -7.71 10.61
C GLY A 179 9.16 -6.97 10.90
N ALA A 180 8.26 -6.84 9.92
CA ALA A 180 6.96 -6.21 10.17
C ALA A 180 6.12 -7.05 11.15
N HIS A 181 5.35 -6.38 12.00
CA HIS A 181 4.47 -7.01 12.97
C HIS A 181 3.04 -7.02 12.42
N LEU A 182 2.59 -8.17 11.93
CA LEU A 182 1.29 -8.35 11.28
C LEU A 182 0.37 -9.29 12.08
N LYS A 183 0.66 -9.54 13.38
CA LYS A 183 -0.13 -10.45 14.20
C LYS A 183 -1.62 -10.13 14.11
N GLU A 184 -2.44 -11.14 13.83
CA GLU A 184 -3.91 -11.04 13.69
C GLU A 184 -4.39 -10.04 12.63
N ALA A 185 -3.53 -9.61 11.70
CA ALA A 185 -3.93 -8.77 10.57
C ALA A 185 -4.74 -9.57 9.55
N ASN A 186 -5.67 -8.89 8.87
CA ASN A 186 -6.41 -9.47 7.75
C ASN A 186 -5.70 -9.13 6.43
N LEU A 187 -5.17 -10.15 5.75
CA LEU A 187 -4.49 -10.09 4.45
C LEU A 187 -5.23 -10.92 3.39
N GLU A 188 -6.53 -11.17 3.59
CA GLU A 188 -7.34 -11.99 2.68
C GLU A 188 -7.27 -11.42 1.25
N GLY A 189 -6.87 -12.25 0.28
CA GLY A 189 -6.75 -11.85 -1.12
C GLY A 189 -5.69 -10.78 -1.41
N ALA A 190 -4.82 -10.44 -0.46
CA ALA A 190 -3.77 -9.44 -0.69
C ALA A 190 -2.70 -9.95 -1.68
N ASN A 191 -2.11 -9.04 -2.44
CA ASN A 191 -1.01 -9.33 -3.35
C ASN A 191 0.34 -9.03 -2.70
N LEU A 192 1.06 -10.08 -2.29
CA LEU A 192 2.41 -10.05 -1.73
C LEU A 192 3.42 -10.75 -2.66
N GLU A 193 3.13 -10.85 -3.97
CA GLU A 193 4.03 -11.43 -4.96
C GLU A 193 5.41 -10.74 -4.86
N LYS A 194 6.48 -11.54 -4.70
CA LYS A 194 7.87 -11.07 -4.54
C LYS A 194 8.12 -10.12 -3.36
N ALA A 195 7.20 -10.01 -2.41
CA ALA A 195 7.41 -9.21 -1.21
C ALA A 195 8.52 -9.81 -0.34
N ASP A 196 9.23 -8.95 0.40
CA ASP A 196 10.22 -9.37 1.38
C ASP A 196 9.61 -9.34 2.79
N LEU A 197 9.24 -10.51 3.30
CA LEU A 197 8.66 -10.72 4.64
C LEU A 197 9.65 -11.40 5.57
N ASN A 198 10.97 -11.28 5.32
CA ASN A 198 11.96 -11.95 6.15
C ASN A 198 11.85 -11.47 7.62
N GLY A 199 11.67 -12.41 8.54
CA GLY A 199 11.49 -12.14 9.96
C GLY A 199 10.15 -11.51 10.34
N ALA A 200 9.18 -11.41 9.42
CA ALA A 200 7.88 -10.83 9.72
C ALA A 200 7.07 -11.73 10.68
N ASN A 201 6.34 -11.11 11.60
CA ASN A 201 5.40 -11.80 12.48
C ASN A 201 4.00 -11.85 11.83
N LEU A 202 3.60 -13.01 11.34
CA LEU A 202 2.30 -13.30 10.71
C LEU A 202 1.44 -14.23 11.59
N GLU A 203 1.72 -14.31 12.89
CA GLU A 203 0.97 -15.13 13.85
C GLU A 203 -0.53 -14.80 13.79
N GLY A 204 -1.37 -15.83 13.64
CA GLY A 204 -2.83 -15.70 13.62
C GLY A 204 -3.40 -14.86 12.47
N THR A 205 -2.62 -14.56 11.43
CA THR A 205 -3.09 -13.76 10.29
C THR A 205 -4.13 -14.49 9.45
N GLU A 206 -5.07 -13.71 8.88
CA GLU A 206 -5.98 -14.19 7.85
C GLU A 206 -5.32 -14.00 6.48
N LEU A 207 -4.72 -15.06 5.94
CA LEU A 207 -4.01 -15.11 4.65
C LEU A 207 -4.77 -15.91 3.59
N ASN A 208 -6.09 -16.05 3.74
CA ASN A 208 -6.91 -16.80 2.80
C ASN A 208 -6.83 -16.15 1.40
N PHE A 209 -6.57 -16.95 0.39
CA PHE A 209 -6.40 -16.53 -1.01
C PHE A 209 -5.31 -15.49 -1.25
N VAL A 210 -4.35 -15.37 -0.32
CA VAL A 210 -3.21 -14.46 -0.48
C VAL A 210 -2.29 -14.92 -1.62
N HIS A 211 -1.70 -13.96 -2.32
CA HIS A 211 -0.69 -14.18 -3.35
C HIS A 211 0.71 -13.95 -2.76
N LEU A 212 1.48 -15.01 -2.55
CA LEU A 212 2.83 -14.99 -1.96
C LEU A 212 3.87 -15.63 -2.92
N GLU A 213 3.56 -15.68 -4.21
CA GLU A 213 4.43 -16.27 -5.22
C GLU A 213 5.80 -15.56 -5.21
N GLU A 214 6.87 -16.35 -5.16
CA GLU A 214 8.25 -15.87 -5.09
C GLU A 214 8.57 -14.95 -3.89
N ALA A 215 7.73 -14.90 -2.85
CA ALA A 215 7.96 -14.10 -1.66
C ALA A 215 9.12 -14.65 -0.79
N TYR A 216 9.83 -13.75 -0.10
CA TYR A 216 10.91 -14.10 0.82
C TYR A 216 10.38 -14.22 2.25
N LEU A 217 10.44 -15.43 2.82
CA LEU A 217 9.85 -15.79 4.12
C LEU A 217 10.92 -16.32 5.10
N LEU A 218 12.18 -15.91 4.97
CA LEU A 218 13.26 -16.35 5.86
C LEU A 218 12.90 -16.00 7.31
N ASN A 219 12.80 -17.00 8.18
CA ASN A 219 12.43 -16.84 9.59
C ASN A 219 11.09 -16.08 9.79
N ALA A 220 10.15 -16.16 8.85
CA ALA A 220 8.81 -15.62 9.04
C ALA A 220 7.98 -16.53 9.95
N HIS A 221 7.06 -15.95 10.72
CA HIS A 221 6.30 -16.62 11.78
C HIS A 221 4.83 -16.74 11.36
N PHE A 222 4.36 -17.93 10.95
CA PHE A 222 2.98 -18.17 10.51
C PHE A 222 2.15 -18.96 11.55
N GLU A 223 2.52 -18.88 12.82
CA GLU A 223 1.87 -19.66 13.87
C GLU A 223 0.36 -19.43 13.90
N GLY A 224 -0.44 -20.49 13.71
CA GLY A 224 -1.89 -20.40 13.67
C GLY A 224 -2.49 -19.61 12.49
N ALA A 225 -1.69 -19.23 11.49
CA ALA A 225 -2.19 -18.45 10.35
C ALA A 225 -3.13 -19.26 9.44
N TYR A 226 -4.07 -18.58 8.78
CA TYR A 226 -5.05 -19.18 7.89
C TYR A 226 -4.69 -18.94 6.42
N LEU A 227 -4.29 -19.99 5.70
CA LEU A 227 -3.80 -19.92 4.32
C LEU A 227 -4.72 -20.70 3.35
N LEU A 228 -6.05 -20.59 3.51
CA LEU A 228 -6.99 -21.25 2.60
C LEU A 228 -6.74 -20.81 1.16
N GLY A 229 -6.37 -21.72 0.27
CA GLY A 229 -6.18 -21.43 -1.14
C GLY A 229 -5.07 -20.42 -1.44
N ALA A 230 -4.13 -20.21 -0.51
CA ALA A 230 -3.01 -19.29 -0.70
C ALA A 230 -2.06 -19.79 -1.80
N SER A 231 -1.55 -18.86 -2.61
CA SER A 231 -0.53 -19.12 -3.64
C SER A 231 0.87 -18.89 -3.05
N LEU A 232 1.63 -19.95 -2.82
CA LEU A 232 2.97 -19.94 -2.20
C LEU A 232 4.05 -20.47 -3.16
N GLU A 233 3.75 -20.49 -4.46
CA GLU A 233 4.64 -21.06 -5.46
C GLU A 233 6.00 -20.39 -5.43
N LYS A 234 7.06 -21.21 -5.37
CA LYS A 234 8.46 -20.75 -5.36
C LYS A 234 8.84 -19.80 -4.20
N ALA A 235 7.99 -19.62 -3.20
CA ALA A 235 8.30 -18.83 -2.01
C ALA A 235 9.46 -19.46 -1.20
N TYR A 236 10.20 -18.65 -0.45
CA TYR A 236 11.44 -19.05 0.24
C TYR A 236 11.23 -19.20 1.75
N PHE A 237 11.12 -20.42 2.25
CA PHE A 237 10.70 -20.75 3.63
C PHE A 237 11.83 -21.08 4.61
N LYS A 238 13.08 -20.72 4.32
CA LYS A 238 14.20 -21.09 5.19
C LYS A 238 13.94 -20.60 6.62
N GLY A 239 13.88 -21.51 7.60
CA GLY A 239 13.65 -21.17 9.00
C GLY A 239 12.26 -20.60 9.34
N ALA A 240 11.32 -20.54 8.39
CA ALA A 240 9.96 -20.10 8.68
C ALA A 240 9.25 -21.07 9.64
N SER A 241 8.46 -20.55 10.56
CA SER A 241 7.60 -21.35 11.44
C SER A 241 6.21 -21.46 10.83
N LEU A 242 5.68 -22.69 10.75
CA LEU A 242 4.33 -22.98 10.23
C LEU A 242 3.48 -23.70 11.30
N GLU A 243 3.86 -23.60 12.57
CA GLU A 243 3.20 -24.35 13.65
C GLU A 243 1.72 -23.98 13.77
N GLY A 244 0.84 -24.97 13.69
CA GLY A 244 -0.61 -24.75 13.71
C GLY A 244 -1.17 -24.01 12.50
N ALA A 245 -0.38 -23.71 11.47
CA ALA A 245 -0.88 -23.04 10.27
C ALA A 245 -1.90 -23.91 9.52
N HIS A 246 -2.90 -23.29 8.92
CA HIS A 246 -3.95 -23.98 8.15
C HIS A 246 -3.72 -23.80 6.65
N LEU A 247 -3.20 -24.82 5.96
CA LEU A 247 -2.85 -24.75 4.53
C LEU A 247 -3.87 -25.47 3.63
N LEU A 248 -5.16 -25.40 3.98
CA LEU A 248 -6.23 -26.00 3.19
C LEU A 248 -6.19 -25.48 1.74
N GLY A 249 -5.95 -26.34 0.76
CA GLY A 249 -5.92 -25.97 -0.65
C GLY A 249 -4.76 -25.05 -1.07
N ALA A 250 -3.79 -24.79 -0.20
CA ALA A 250 -2.67 -23.91 -0.52
C ALA A 250 -1.75 -24.52 -1.59
N ASN A 251 -1.18 -23.68 -2.46
CA ASN A 251 -0.26 -24.10 -3.51
C ASN A 251 1.19 -23.85 -3.12
N LEU A 252 1.93 -24.93 -2.79
CA LEU A 252 3.33 -24.87 -2.35
C LEU A 252 4.29 -25.43 -3.42
N LYS A 253 3.86 -25.52 -4.69
CA LYS A 253 4.70 -26.05 -5.78
C LYS A 253 5.97 -25.23 -5.95
N GLY A 254 7.10 -25.93 -6.04
CA GLY A 254 8.42 -25.31 -6.18
C GLY A 254 8.87 -24.48 -4.98
N ALA A 255 8.15 -24.51 -3.84
CA ALA A 255 8.57 -23.81 -2.63
C ALA A 255 9.99 -24.22 -2.23
N LYS A 256 10.80 -23.21 -1.86
CA LYS A 256 12.23 -23.36 -1.62
C LYS A 256 12.51 -23.41 -0.13
N ASN A 257 13.44 -24.27 0.27
CA ASN A 257 13.86 -24.46 1.66
C ASN A 257 12.72 -24.81 2.63
N LEU A 258 11.64 -25.39 2.10
CA LEU A 258 10.54 -25.95 2.87
C LEU A 258 10.90 -27.40 3.25
N SER A 259 10.76 -27.74 4.52
CA SER A 259 11.14 -29.05 5.09
C SER A 259 9.93 -29.87 5.53
N LEU A 260 10.12 -31.19 5.63
CA LEU A 260 9.15 -32.10 6.23
C LEU A 260 8.81 -31.70 7.67
N TYR A 261 9.80 -31.26 8.44
CA TYR A 261 9.60 -30.82 9.82
C TYR A 261 8.62 -29.64 9.90
N GLN A 262 8.82 -28.60 9.10
CA GLN A 262 7.91 -27.45 9.07
C GLN A 262 6.48 -27.88 8.72
N LEU A 263 6.33 -28.72 7.69
CA LEU A 263 5.02 -29.21 7.26
C LEU A 263 4.39 -30.22 8.22
N SER A 264 5.17 -30.92 9.05
CA SER A 264 4.64 -31.82 10.08
C SER A 264 3.97 -31.09 11.26
N LYS A 265 4.18 -29.78 11.37
CA LYS A 265 3.66 -28.93 12.46
C LYS A 265 2.38 -28.19 12.12
N VAL A 266 1.91 -28.28 10.88
CA VAL A 266 0.71 -27.58 10.40
C VAL A 266 -0.55 -28.29 10.87
N ASN A 267 -1.67 -27.59 10.93
CA ASN A 267 -2.96 -28.19 11.31
C ASN A 267 -3.61 -28.98 10.17
N THR A 268 -3.39 -28.58 8.92
CA THR A 268 -3.92 -29.30 7.76
C THR A 268 -3.15 -28.98 6.47
N LEU A 269 -3.06 -29.98 5.61
CA LEU A 269 -2.62 -29.93 4.21
C LEU A 269 -3.72 -30.47 3.27
N TYR A 270 -4.97 -30.55 3.74
CA TYR A 270 -6.07 -31.06 2.92
C TYR A 270 -6.15 -30.27 1.62
N LYS A 271 -6.18 -30.96 0.48
CA LYS A 271 -6.15 -30.38 -0.88
C LYS A 271 -4.94 -29.48 -1.22
N ALA A 272 -3.93 -29.37 -0.34
CA ALA A 272 -2.73 -28.60 -0.64
C ALA A 272 -1.92 -29.26 -1.78
N THR A 273 -1.27 -28.47 -2.61
CA THR A 273 -0.39 -28.96 -3.67
C THR A 273 1.07 -28.77 -3.29
N LEU A 274 1.87 -29.83 -3.42
CA LEU A 274 3.27 -29.89 -2.99
C LEU A 274 4.13 -30.57 -4.06
N ASP A 275 5.43 -30.31 -4.06
CA ASP A 275 6.38 -31.11 -4.86
C ASP A 275 6.37 -32.57 -4.37
N GLU A 276 6.48 -33.53 -5.29
CA GLU A 276 6.43 -34.97 -4.99
C GLU A 276 7.44 -35.39 -3.90
N LYS A 277 8.62 -34.78 -3.92
CA LYS A 277 9.70 -34.99 -2.92
C LYS A 277 9.27 -34.72 -1.46
N LEU A 278 8.28 -33.86 -1.24
CA LEU A 278 7.71 -33.57 0.09
C LEU A 278 6.39 -34.32 0.28
N LEU A 279 5.59 -34.46 -0.78
CA LEU A 279 4.25 -35.04 -0.72
C LEU A 279 4.27 -36.51 -0.25
N GLU A 280 5.11 -37.34 -0.86
CA GLU A 280 5.11 -38.79 -0.57
C GLU A 280 5.53 -39.08 0.88
N PRO A 281 6.65 -38.53 1.41
CA PRO A 281 7.01 -38.76 2.81
C PRO A 281 5.99 -38.20 3.80
N LEU A 282 5.33 -37.07 3.49
CA LEU A 282 4.29 -36.51 4.36
C LEU A 282 3.05 -37.39 4.42
N LYS A 283 2.62 -37.98 3.30
CA LYS A 283 1.49 -38.91 3.29
C LYS A 283 1.80 -40.19 4.06
N GLU A 284 3.04 -40.68 3.98
CA GLU A 284 3.48 -41.87 4.71
C GLU A 284 3.57 -41.61 6.23
N GLN A 285 4.18 -40.49 6.63
CA GLN A 285 4.46 -40.19 8.05
C GLN A 285 3.31 -39.49 8.76
N PHE A 286 2.53 -38.67 8.04
CA PHE A 286 1.49 -37.79 8.60
C PHE A 286 0.20 -37.79 7.74
N PRO A 287 -0.42 -38.97 7.48
CA PRO A 287 -1.60 -39.07 6.62
C PRO A 287 -2.78 -38.20 7.10
N ILE A 288 -2.92 -38.02 8.41
CA ILE A 288 -3.96 -37.20 9.06
C ILE A 288 -4.00 -35.76 8.52
N LEU A 289 -2.85 -35.20 8.09
CA LEU A 289 -2.78 -33.83 7.57
C LEU A 289 -3.57 -33.67 6.26
N PHE A 290 -3.77 -34.75 5.51
CA PHE A 290 -4.46 -34.76 4.22
C PHE A 290 -5.91 -35.22 4.30
N GLU A 291 -6.44 -35.44 5.51
CA GLU A 291 -7.83 -35.81 5.71
C GLU A 291 -8.72 -34.57 5.79
N LYS A 292 -9.99 -34.73 5.38
CA LYS A 292 -10.99 -33.67 5.52
C LYS A 292 -11.24 -33.43 7.01
N CYS A 293 -10.78 -32.29 7.53
CA CYS A 293 -10.96 -31.95 8.93
C CYS A 293 -12.46 -31.68 9.23
N LYS A 294 -13.03 -32.33 10.27
CA LYS A 294 -14.43 -32.12 10.69
C LYS A 294 -14.72 -30.71 11.21
N ILE A 295 -13.69 -29.95 11.55
CA ILE A 295 -13.80 -28.60 12.15
C ILE A 295 -14.03 -27.53 11.06
N ILE A 296 -13.79 -27.85 9.78
CA ILE A 296 -13.98 -26.91 8.66
C ILE A 296 -15.40 -27.06 8.08
N LEU A 297 -16.42 -26.95 8.94
CA LEU A 297 -17.82 -27.00 8.53
C LEU A 297 -18.49 -25.62 8.46
N GLU A 298 -17.80 -24.53 8.82
CA GLU A 298 -18.42 -23.19 8.86
C GLU A 298 -17.99 -22.24 7.74
N VAL A 299 -16.98 -22.57 6.91
CA VAL A 299 -16.42 -21.63 5.91
C VAL A 299 -16.49 -22.12 4.46
N THR A 300 -16.99 -23.34 4.20
CA THR A 300 -17.02 -23.89 2.83
C THR A 300 -18.40 -24.39 2.43
N GLU A 301 -19.32 -23.46 2.16
CA GLU A 301 -20.29 -23.64 1.07
C GLU A 301 -19.92 -22.66 -0.04
N VAL A 302 -19.09 -23.12 -0.97
CA VAL A 302 -19.06 -22.53 -2.31
C VAL A 302 -20.20 -23.20 -3.06
N PRO A 303 -21.24 -22.49 -3.54
CA PRO A 303 -22.30 -23.12 -4.31
C PRO A 303 -21.70 -23.65 -5.61
N GLU A 304 -21.85 -24.96 -5.82
CA GLU A 304 -21.62 -25.57 -7.14
C GLU A 304 -22.65 -24.97 -8.10
N THR A 305 -22.19 -24.20 -9.07
CA THR A 305 -23.03 -23.78 -10.19
C THR A 305 -23.30 -24.98 -11.08
N GLU A 306 -24.58 -25.37 -11.20
CA GLU A 306 -25.12 -26.25 -12.25
C GLU A 306 -24.91 -25.67 -13.66
#